data_AF-A0A2D5IEQ2-F1
#
_entry.id   AF-A0A2D5IEQ2-F1
#
_cell.length_a   1.000
_cell.length_b   1.000
_cell.length_c   1.000
_cell.angle_alpha   90.00
_cell.angle_beta   90.00
_cell.angle_gamma   90.00
#
_symmetry.space_group_name_H-M   'P 1'
#
loop_
_entity.id
_entity.type
_entity.pdbx_description
1 polymer ?
#
loop_
_entity_poly.entity_id
_entity_poly.type
_entity_poly.pdbx_seq_one_letter_code
_entity_poly.pdbx_strand_id
1 'polypeptide(L)'
;MLTVPSFFSGIGESLSGSVLQAGALWTLQNVPGFPPVIQTVHILGIAVMMGSIVLLNLRILGLAIPSQSVTEITNRVMPWFWIALASNVISGAFFVFGRPMRYFNNPVFLWKLAALLPAVALTLVFHWLSRRQTDYWQLSPERTWVARVMSLLSIALIIAVCTAGRWIAYLEYLEYPLWSLEPYFDGSEYSFWVGVENLGLSQVIAATNWFPTLETIHVIAAAMVVGSILWVDLRLLGLAANRYPISTLNRELTFWTWGAFSIATFTGLGMF
;
A
#
# COMPACT_ATOMS: atom_id res chain seq x y z
N MET A 1 13.09 -20.87 -12.18
CA MET A 1 13.27 -19.42 -12.00
C MET A 1 12.08 -18.71 -12.60
N LEU A 2 11.57 -17.67 -11.93
CA LEU A 2 10.46 -16.86 -12.42
C LEU A 2 10.98 -15.96 -13.55
N THR A 3 10.56 -16.20 -14.79
CA THR A 3 11.07 -15.44 -15.96
C THR A 3 10.15 -14.28 -16.32
N VAL A 4 10.73 -13.11 -16.61
CA VAL A 4 10.00 -11.98 -17.19
C VAL A 4 9.93 -12.08 -18.72
N PRO A 5 8.80 -11.71 -19.36
CA PRO A 5 8.73 -11.64 -20.82
C PRO A 5 9.75 -10.64 -21.39
N SER A 6 10.35 -10.96 -22.54
CA SER A 6 11.39 -10.12 -23.18
C SER A 6 10.92 -8.71 -23.52
N PHE A 7 9.65 -8.54 -23.87
CA PHE A 7 9.05 -7.22 -24.05
C PHE A 7 9.15 -6.37 -22.77
N PHE A 8 8.92 -6.99 -21.61
CA PHE A 8 8.95 -6.28 -20.33
C PHE A 8 10.37 -5.87 -19.93
N SER A 9 11.36 -6.76 -20.09
CA SER A 9 12.76 -6.42 -19.86
C SER A 9 13.28 -5.37 -20.85
N GLY A 10 12.81 -5.41 -22.11
CA GLY A 10 13.13 -4.41 -23.14
C GLY A 10 12.69 -2.99 -22.78
N ILE A 11 11.64 -2.82 -21.96
CA ILE A 11 11.29 -1.50 -21.42
C ILE A 11 12.41 -0.99 -20.49
N GLY A 12 12.93 -1.87 -19.62
CA GLY A 12 14.06 -1.54 -18.75
C GLY A 12 15.29 -1.13 -19.53
N GLU A 13 15.61 -1.86 -20.60
CA GLU A 13 16.73 -1.57 -21.50
C GLU A 13 16.58 -0.22 -22.18
N SER A 14 15.39 0.11 -22.69
CA SER A 14 15.15 1.42 -23.33
C SER A 14 15.21 2.60 -22.37
N LEU A 15 14.90 2.40 -21.08
CA LEU A 15 15.07 3.41 -20.05
C LEU A 15 16.53 3.53 -19.57
N SER A 16 17.32 2.48 -19.73
CA SER A 16 18.73 2.46 -19.35
C SER A 16 19.55 3.40 -20.25
N GLY A 17 20.30 4.32 -19.66
CA GLY A 17 21.04 5.36 -20.37
C GLY A 17 20.18 6.51 -20.90
N SER A 18 18.86 6.50 -20.65
CA SER A 18 17.95 7.55 -21.13
C SER A 18 18.07 8.85 -20.32
N VAL A 19 17.54 9.95 -20.87
CA VAL A 19 17.39 11.23 -20.16
C VAL A 19 16.56 11.08 -18.88
N LEU A 20 15.57 10.18 -18.87
CA LEU A 20 14.74 9.92 -17.69
C LEU A 20 15.56 9.29 -16.55
N GLN A 21 16.41 8.30 -16.86
CA GLN A 21 17.31 7.73 -15.86
C GLN A 21 18.35 8.76 -15.40
N ALA A 22 18.96 9.51 -16.33
CA ALA A 22 19.95 10.52 -16.00
C ALA A 22 19.37 11.60 -15.06
N GLY A 23 18.17 12.10 -15.37
CA GLY A 23 17.47 13.08 -14.53
C GLY A 23 17.12 12.51 -13.15
N ALA A 24 16.56 11.30 -13.09
CA ALA A 24 16.22 10.67 -11.82
C ALA A 24 17.45 10.43 -10.94
N LEU A 25 18.54 9.91 -11.51
CA LEU A 25 19.80 9.68 -10.79
C LEU A 25 20.41 11.00 -10.32
N TRP A 26 20.43 12.02 -11.18
CA TRP A 26 20.94 13.33 -10.79
C TRP A 26 20.19 13.86 -9.57
N THR A 27 18.85 13.84 -9.58
CA THR A 27 18.05 14.32 -8.44
C THR A 27 18.29 13.48 -7.19
N LEU A 28 18.29 12.14 -7.31
CA LEU A 28 18.48 11.23 -6.18
C LEU A 28 19.87 11.36 -5.52
N GLN A 29 20.91 11.72 -6.29
CA GLN A 29 22.28 11.79 -5.81
C GLN A 29 22.73 13.19 -5.41
N ASN A 30 22.21 14.24 -6.07
CA ASN A 30 22.72 15.61 -5.91
C ASN A 30 21.82 16.50 -5.05
N VAL A 31 20.54 16.17 -4.85
CA VAL A 31 19.66 16.96 -3.98
C VAL A 31 19.72 16.39 -2.56
N PRO A 32 20.26 17.13 -1.57
CA PRO A 32 20.42 16.63 -0.21
C PRO A 32 19.09 16.20 0.41
N GLY A 33 19.05 15.00 1.00
CA GLY A 33 17.85 14.46 1.64
C GLY A 33 16.71 14.07 0.71
N PHE A 34 16.87 14.17 -0.61
CA PHE A 34 15.79 13.86 -1.55
C PHE A 34 15.32 12.39 -1.50
N PRO A 35 16.19 11.36 -1.46
CA PRO A 35 15.75 9.96 -1.41
C PRO A 35 14.80 9.64 -0.23
N PRO A 36 15.09 9.97 1.05
CA PRO A 36 14.15 9.70 2.14
C PRO A 36 12.89 10.58 2.07
N VAL A 37 12.98 11.82 1.58
CA VAL A 37 11.81 12.71 1.42
C VAL A 37 10.85 12.15 0.37
N ILE A 38 11.34 11.83 -0.83
CA ILE A 38 10.48 11.32 -1.90
C ILE A 38 9.90 9.94 -1.56
N GLN A 39 10.66 9.12 -0.83
CA GLN A 39 10.16 7.86 -0.27
C GLN A 39 9.04 8.11 0.76
N THR A 40 9.18 9.12 1.62
CA THR A 40 8.15 9.49 2.60
C THR A 40 6.88 9.95 1.89
N VAL A 41 7.00 10.80 0.87
CA VAL A 41 5.88 11.22 0.01
C VAL A 41 5.17 10.01 -0.59
N HIS A 42 5.93 9.03 -1.11
CA HIS A 42 5.37 7.80 -1.67
C HIS A 42 4.58 6.98 -0.63
N ILE A 43 5.13 6.80 0.58
CA ILE A 43 4.48 6.02 1.64
C ILE A 43 3.23 6.74 2.16
N LEU A 44 3.28 8.06 2.34
CA LEU A 44 2.11 8.86 2.73
C LEU A 44 1.02 8.82 1.65
N GLY A 45 1.40 8.91 0.36
CA GLY A 45 0.45 8.74 -0.74
C GLY A 45 -0.21 7.36 -0.71
N ILE A 46 0.54 6.28 -0.46
CA ILE A 46 -0.03 4.94 -0.23
C ILE A 46 -1.01 4.94 0.96
N ALA A 47 -0.66 5.58 2.08
CA ALA A 47 -1.54 5.64 3.25
C ALA A 47 -2.86 6.38 2.98
N VAL A 48 -2.81 7.52 2.28
CA VAL A 48 -4.01 8.25 1.82
C VAL A 48 -4.85 7.36 0.90
N MET A 49 -4.21 6.66 -0.03
CA MET A 49 -4.87 5.78 -0.99
C MET A 49 -5.56 4.60 -0.28
N MET A 50 -4.88 3.99 0.69
CA MET A 50 -5.39 2.91 1.51
C MET A 50 -6.59 3.37 2.35
N GLY A 51 -6.44 4.45 3.11
CA GLY A 51 -7.52 5.03 3.93
C GLY A 51 -8.72 5.49 3.09
N SER A 52 -8.52 5.92 1.85
CA SER A 52 -9.61 6.33 0.96
C SER A 52 -10.37 5.14 0.37
N ILE A 53 -9.67 4.22 -0.29
CA ILE A 53 -10.32 3.13 -1.02
C ILE A 53 -10.79 2.01 -0.10
N VAL A 54 -10.00 1.62 0.89
CA VAL A 54 -10.38 0.52 1.79
C VAL A 54 -11.63 0.91 2.58
N LEU A 55 -11.69 2.12 3.13
CA LEU A 55 -12.89 2.59 3.84
C LEU A 55 -14.12 2.71 2.93
N LEU A 56 -13.95 3.18 1.69
CA LEU A 56 -15.03 3.19 0.69
C LEU A 56 -15.55 1.76 0.41
N ASN A 57 -14.65 0.82 0.16
CA ASN A 57 -15.02 -0.57 -0.14
C ASN A 57 -15.66 -1.26 1.06
N LEU A 58 -15.11 -1.09 2.26
CA LEU A 58 -15.74 -1.58 3.49
C LEU A 58 -17.11 -0.97 3.70
N ARG A 59 -17.31 0.30 3.32
CA ARG A 59 -18.63 0.93 3.35
C ARG A 59 -19.62 0.30 2.37
N ILE A 60 -19.20 0.02 1.14
CA ILE A 60 -20.03 -0.66 0.13
C ILE A 60 -20.42 -2.07 0.59
N LEU A 61 -19.50 -2.76 1.26
CA LEU A 61 -19.73 -4.06 1.88
C LEU A 61 -20.60 -4.01 3.14
N GLY A 62 -20.86 -2.81 3.68
CA GLY A 62 -21.64 -2.62 4.91
C GLY A 62 -20.88 -2.91 6.20
N LEU A 63 -19.55 -2.99 6.14
CA LEU A 63 -18.69 -3.32 7.27
C LEU A 63 -18.17 -2.09 8.02
N ALA A 64 -18.09 -0.93 7.36
CA ALA A 64 -17.58 0.30 7.96
C ALA A 64 -18.44 1.51 7.61
N ILE A 65 -18.42 2.53 8.49
CA ILE A 65 -18.97 3.87 8.26
C ILE A 65 -20.47 3.88 7.85
N PRO A 66 -21.36 3.13 8.54
CA PRO A 66 -22.75 2.97 8.11
C PRO A 66 -23.54 4.28 8.06
N SER A 67 -23.12 5.30 8.80
CA SER A 67 -23.78 6.62 8.85
C SER A 67 -23.79 7.38 7.53
N GLN A 68 -22.99 6.97 6.54
CA GLN A 68 -22.77 7.74 5.31
C GLN A 68 -23.31 7.02 4.10
N SER A 69 -23.88 7.71 3.10
CA SER A 69 -24.29 7.05 1.86
C SER A 69 -23.07 6.69 1.00
N VAL A 70 -23.17 5.66 0.16
CA VAL A 70 -22.09 5.25 -0.75
C VAL A 70 -21.71 6.40 -1.69
N THR A 71 -22.69 7.13 -2.20
CA THR A 71 -22.46 8.29 -3.07
C THR A 71 -21.74 9.42 -2.34
N GLU A 72 -22.10 9.73 -1.09
CA GLU A 72 -21.44 10.78 -0.33
C GLU A 72 -19.98 10.45 -0.02
N ILE A 73 -19.70 9.26 0.51
CA ILE A 73 -18.32 8.85 0.79
C ILE A 73 -17.51 8.80 -0.51
N THR A 74 -18.07 8.31 -1.61
CA THR A 74 -17.38 8.28 -2.92
C THR A 74 -16.96 9.68 -3.34
N ASN A 75 -17.87 10.65 -3.34
CA ASN A 75 -17.56 12.02 -3.74
C ASN A 75 -16.51 12.67 -2.83
N ARG A 76 -16.51 12.31 -1.55
CA ARG A 76 -15.52 12.80 -0.58
C ARG A 76 -14.13 12.18 -0.79
N VAL A 77 -14.04 10.87 -1.00
CA VAL A 77 -12.74 10.17 -1.05
C VAL A 77 -11.99 10.35 -2.37
N MET A 78 -12.72 10.56 -3.47
CA MET A 78 -12.15 10.52 -4.82
C MET A 78 -11.13 11.63 -5.11
N PRO A 79 -11.32 12.90 -4.72
CA PRO A 79 -10.29 13.94 -4.93
C PRO A 79 -8.96 13.59 -4.26
N TRP A 80 -9.00 13.10 -3.02
CA TRP A 80 -7.82 12.69 -2.27
C TRP A 80 -7.16 11.45 -2.87
N PHE A 81 -7.96 10.50 -3.34
CA PHE A 81 -7.47 9.34 -4.07
C PHE A 81 -6.68 9.74 -5.33
N TRP A 82 -7.19 10.67 -6.15
CA TRP A 82 -6.50 11.11 -7.37
C TRP A 82 -5.20 11.86 -7.07
N ILE A 83 -5.19 12.71 -6.05
CA ILE A 83 -3.98 13.41 -5.61
C ILE A 83 -2.93 12.40 -5.11
N ALA A 84 -3.35 11.43 -4.30
CA ALA A 84 -2.48 10.37 -3.80
C ALA A 84 -1.93 9.47 -4.92
N LEU A 85 -2.76 9.10 -5.90
CA LEU A 85 -2.34 8.32 -7.05
C LEU A 85 -1.31 9.08 -7.89
N ALA A 86 -1.55 10.35 -8.19
CA ALA A 86 -0.60 11.19 -8.93
C ALA A 86 0.73 11.32 -8.16
N SER A 87 0.66 11.58 -6.85
CA SER A 87 1.82 11.63 -5.96
C SER A 87 2.62 10.33 -5.99
N ASN A 88 1.96 9.17 -5.91
CA ASN A 88 2.60 7.86 -5.94
C ASN A 88 3.24 7.53 -7.30
N VAL A 89 2.60 7.90 -8.40
CA VAL A 89 3.17 7.73 -9.75
C VAL A 89 4.44 8.57 -9.90
N ILE A 90 4.40 9.85 -9.53
CA ILE A 90 5.53 10.76 -9.66
C ILE A 90 6.69 10.33 -8.74
N SER A 91 6.41 10.09 -7.46
CA SER A 91 7.43 9.65 -6.50
C SER A 91 8.01 8.28 -6.83
N GLY A 92 7.18 7.32 -7.26
CA GLY A 92 7.63 6.00 -7.69
C GLY A 92 8.47 6.02 -8.96
N ALA A 93 8.19 6.95 -9.87
CA ALA A 93 8.95 7.09 -11.12
C ALA A 93 10.43 7.40 -10.89
N PHE A 94 10.79 8.18 -9.85
CA PHE A 94 12.21 8.42 -9.51
C PHE A 94 12.96 7.11 -9.22
N PHE A 95 12.35 6.18 -8.49
CA PHE A 95 12.98 4.91 -8.16
C PHE A 95 13.06 3.97 -9.36
N VAL A 96 11.98 3.88 -10.14
CA VAL A 96 11.95 3.06 -11.35
C VAL A 96 12.96 3.57 -12.38
N PHE A 97 12.97 4.86 -12.67
CA PHE A 97 13.92 5.45 -13.62
C PHE A 97 15.35 5.47 -13.10
N GLY A 98 15.57 5.59 -11.79
CA GLY A 98 16.92 5.53 -11.23
C GLY A 98 17.60 4.18 -11.45
N ARG A 99 16.84 3.08 -11.37
CA ARG A 99 17.36 1.71 -11.53
C ARG A 99 16.40 0.83 -12.36
N PRO A 100 16.19 1.11 -13.66
CA PRO A 100 15.15 0.48 -14.46
C PRO A 100 15.33 -1.04 -14.52
N MET A 101 16.57 -1.53 -14.71
CA MET A 101 16.85 -2.96 -14.78
C MET A 101 16.53 -3.71 -13.47
N ARG A 102 16.59 -3.04 -12.30
CA ARG A 102 16.20 -3.65 -11.02
C ARG A 102 14.70 -3.99 -10.97
N TYR A 103 13.87 -3.19 -11.64
CA TYR A 103 12.42 -3.36 -11.65
C TYR A 103 11.96 -4.22 -12.83
N PHE A 104 12.43 -3.93 -14.05
CA PHE A 104 11.96 -4.61 -15.26
C PHE A 104 12.51 -6.03 -15.44
N ASN A 105 13.61 -6.39 -14.76
CA ASN A 105 14.05 -7.79 -14.68
C ASN A 105 13.44 -8.55 -13.49
N ASN A 106 12.60 -7.90 -12.67
CA ASN A 106 12.01 -8.51 -11.48
C ASN A 106 10.54 -8.92 -11.76
N PRO A 107 10.19 -10.21 -11.72
CA PRO A 107 8.83 -10.69 -11.99
C PRO A 107 7.80 -10.17 -10.97
N VAL A 108 8.21 -9.87 -9.74
CA VAL A 108 7.30 -9.32 -8.71
C VAL A 108 6.86 -7.91 -9.09
N PHE A 109 7.71 -7.13 -9.76
CA PHE A 109 7.31 -5.83 -10.29
C PHE A 109 6.26 -5.96 -11.38
N LEU A 110 6.38 -6.97 -12.25
CA LEU A 110 5.34 -7.28 -13.24
C LEU A 110 4.02 -7.67 -12.57
N TRP A 111 4.04 -8.51 -11.53
CA TRP A 111 2.85 -8.85 -10.76
C TRP A 111 2.21 -7.63 -10.10
N LYS A 112 3.04 -6.73 -9.56
CA LYS A 112 2.56 -5.44 -9.02
C LYS A 112 1.79 -4.65 -10.09
N LEU A 113 2.33 -4.55 -11.30
CA LEU A 113 1.66 -3.84 -12.41
C LEU A 113 0.39 -4.57 -12.87
N ALA A 114 0.43 -5.90 -12.93
CA ALA A 114 -0.73 -6.73 -13.28
C ALA A 114 -1.87 -6.62 -12.25
N ALA A 115 -1.58 -6.30 -10.98
CA ALA A 115 -2.60 -6.00 -9.98
C ALA A 115 -3.00 -4.51 -9.96
N LEU A 116 -2.04 -3.60 -10.15
CA LEU A 116 -2.25 -2.15 -10.09
C LEU A 116 -3.14 -1.65 -11.23
N LEU A 117 -2.87 -2.07 -12.47
CA LEU A 117 -3.61 -1.58 -13.64
C LEU A 117 -5.11 -1.93 -13.55
N PRO A 118 -5.51 -3.19 -13.24
CA PRO A 118 -6.90 -3.51 -12.96
C PRO A 118 -7.48 -2.78 -11.76
N ALA A 119 -6.73 -2.57 -10.67
CA ALA A 119 -7.22 -1.85 -9.49
C ALA A 119 -7.62 -0.40 -9.83
N VAL A 120 -6.78 0.29 -10.60
CA VAL A 120 -7.04 1.65 -11.08
C VAL A 120 -8.21 1.65 -12.06
N ALA A 121 -8.25 0.73 -13.02
CA ALA A 121 -9.36 0.61 -13.98
C ALA A 121 -10.70 0.35 -13.28
N LEU A 122 -10.72 -0.55 -12.30
CA LEU A 122 -11.91 -0.87 -11.50
C LEU A 122 -12.41 0.35 -10.73
N THR A 123 -11.49 1.12 -10.13
CA THR A 123 -11.80 2.37 -9.42
C THR A 123 -12.32 3.45 -10.37
N LEU A 124 -11.73 3.58 -11.57
CA LEU A 124 -12.18 4.50 -12.62
C LEU A 124 -13.60 4.16 -13.08
N VAL A 125 -13.87 2.89 -13.38
CA VAL A 125 -15.21 2.41 -13.78
C VAL A 125 -16.20 2.67 -12.66
N PHE A 126 -15.85 2.31 -11.42
CA PHE A 126 -16.72 2.54 -10.26
C PHE A 126 -17.09 4.02 -10.13
N HIS A 127 -16.08 4.88 -10.15
CA HIS A 127 -16.26 6.32 -9.99
C HIS A 127 -17.05 6.94 -11.16
N TRP A 128 -16.75 6.55 -12.39
CA TRP A 128 -17.45 7.04 -13.57
C TRP A 128 -18.93 6.69 -13.57
N LEU A 129 -19.28 5.44 -13.22
CA LEU A 129 -20.67 5.02 -13.08
C LEU A 129 -21.37 5.76 -11.93
N SER A 130 -20.69 5.97 -10.79
CA SER A 130 -21.23 6.76 -9.67
C SER A 130 -21.59 8.20 -10.04
N ARG A 131 -20.92 8.81 -11.04
CA ARG A 131 -21.22 10.17 -11.49
C ARG A 131 -22.40 10.26 -12.45
N ARG A 132 -22.84 9.15 -13.06
CA ARG A 132 -23.93 9.15 -14.04
C ARG A 132 -25.29 9.42 -13.41
N GLN A 133 -25.49 8.96 -12.18
CA GLN A 133 -26.75 9.10 -11.45
C GLN A 133 -26.49 9.02 -9.95
N THR A 134 -27.18 9.85 -9.17
CA THR A 134 -27.18 9.75 -7.70
C THR A 134 -27.60 8.35 -7.28
N ASP A 135 -26.90 7.79 -6.28
CA ASP A 135 -27.14 6.46 -5.73
C ASP A 135 -27.11 5.32 -6.77
N TYR A 136 -26.37 5.48 -7.88
CA TYR A 136 -26.30 4.52 -9.00
C TYR A 136 -26.22 3.05 -8.56
N TRP A 137 -25.38 2.76 -7.55
CA TRP A 137 -25.10 1.41 -7.04
C TRP A 137 -26.20 0.83 -6.13
N GLN A 138 -27.19 1.63 -5.74
CA GLN A 138 -28.29 1.26 -4.86
C GLN A 138 -29.65 1.27 -5.58
N LEU A 139 -29.67 1.59 -6.87
CA LEU A 139 -30.91 1.65 -7.66
C LEU A 139 -31.55 0.29 -7.96
N SER A 140 -30.76 -0.79 -7.93
CA SER A 140 -31.28 -2.14 -8.10
C SER A 140 -30.44 -3.18 -7.34
N PRO A 141 -31.02 -4.34 -6.97
CA PRO A 141 -30.28 -5.42 -6.30
C PRO A 141 -29.05 -5.89 -7.08
N GLU A 142 -29.15 -5.96 -8.42
CA GLU A 142 -28.06 -6.38 -9.30
C GLU A 142 -26.89 -5.41 -9.22
N ARG A 143 -27.16 -4.09 -9.25
CA ARG A 143 -26.11 -3.06 -9.13
C ARG A 143 -25.44 -3.09 -7.76
N THR A 144 -26.21 -3.32 -6.70
CA THR A 144 -25.65 -3.47 -5.35
C THR A 144 -24.74 -4.69 -5.25
N TRP A 145 -25.12 -5.82 -5.86
CA TRP A 145 -24.28 -7.01 -5.90
C TRP A 145 -22.99 -6.76 -6.69
N VAL A 146 -23.08 -6.15 -7.86
CA VAL A 146 -21.89 -5.77 -8.67
C VAL A 146 -20.96 -4.86 -7.85
N ALA A 147 -21.48 -3.84 -7.17
CA ALA A 147 -20.67 -2.96 -6.33
C ALA A 147 -19.90 -3.73 -5.25
N ARG A 148 -20.54 -4.71 -4.58
CA ARG A 148 -19.90 -5.54 -3.56
C ARG A 148 -18.78 -6.41 -4.14
N VAL A 149 -19.02 -7.03 -5.29
CA VAL A 149 -17.99 -7.84 -5.99
C VAL A 149 -16.81 -6.97 -6.40
N MET A 150 -17.07 -5.78 -6.97
CA MET A 150 -16.03 -4.81 -7.30
C MET A 150 -15.25 -4.38 -6.06
N SER A 151 -15.91 -4.16 -4.92
CA SER A 151 -15.23 -3.80 -3.68
C SER A 151 -14.33 -4.90 -3.13
N LEU A 152 -14.78 -6.16 -3.17
CA LEU A 152 -13.93 -7.31 -2.77
C LEU A 152 -12.71 -7.44 -3.68
N LEU A 153 -12.92 -7.36 -4.99
CA LEU A 153 -11.83 -7.42 -5.96
C LEU A 153 -10.85 -6.26 -5.80
N SER A 154 -11.36 -5.04 -5.57
CA SER A 154 -10.54 -3.85 -5.31
C SER A 154 -9.66 -4.00 -4.08
N ILE A 155 -10.20 -4.51 -2.96
CA ILE A 155 -9.43 -4.78 -1.74
C ILE A 155 -8.35 -5.82 -2.02
N ALA A 156 -8.69 -6.94 -2.67
CA ALA A 156 -7.74 -7.99 -3.00
C ALA A 156 -6.59 -7.48 -3.89
N LEU A 157 -6.90 -6.70 -4.92
CA LEU A 157 -5.89 -6.12 -5.81
C LEU A 157 -4.97 -5.13 -5.09
N ILE A 158 -5.50 -4.28 -4.20
CA ILE A 158 -4.68 -3.31 -3.45
C ILE A 158 -3.75 -4.04 -2.47
N ILE A 159 -4.25 -5.06 -1.77
CA ILE A 159 -3.41 -5.90 -0.90
C ILE A 159 -2.30 -6.56 -1.73
N ALA A 160 -2.62 -7.08 -2.92
CA ALA A 160 -1.62 -7.66 -3.82
C ALA A 160 -0.58 -6.63 -4.30
N VAL A 161 -1.00 -5.39 -4.64
CA VAL A 161 -0.08 -4.31 -5.04
C VAL A 161 0.87 -3.92 -3.91
N CYS A 162 0.37 -3.80 -2.68
CA CYS A 162 1.18 -3.44 -1.51
C CYS A 162 2.15 -4.57 -1.15
N THR A 163 1.68 -5.82 -1.18
CA THR A 163 2.51 -7.02 -0.98
C THR A 163 3.62 -7.06 -2.03
N ALA A 164 3.28 -7.07 -3.32
CA ALA A 164 4.28 -7.07 -4.39
C ALA A 164 5.24 -5.87 -4.27
N GLY A 165 4.74 -4.71 -3.84
CA GLY A 165 5.54 -3.52 -3.57
C GLY A 165 6.70 -3.73 -2.57
N ARG A 166 6.49 -4.47 -1.48
CA ARG A 166 7.55 -4.85 -0.53
C ARG A 166 8.43 -5.95 -1.09
N TRP A 167 7.82 -6.98 -1.65
CA TRP A 167 8.51 -8.17 -2.13
C TRP A 167 9.43 -7.95 -3.34
N ILE A 168 9.33 -6.81 -4.04
CA ILE A 168 10.34 -6.39 -5.03
C ILE A 168 11.76 -6.37 -4.43
N ALA A 169 11.91 -6.02 -3.15
CA ALA A 169 13.20 -5.99 -2.47
C ALA A 169 13.68 -7.39 -2.02
N TYR A 170 12.79 -8.39 -2.01
CA TYR A 170 13.01 -9.72 -1.45
C TYR A 170 12.74 -10.82 -2.48
N LEU A 171 13.15 -10.60 -3.74
CA LEU A 171 12.97 -11.61 -4.79
C LEU A 171 13.66 -12.94 -4.43
N GLU A 172 14.86 -12.87 -3.85
CA GLU A 172 15.64 -14.05 -3.44
C GLU A 172 14.86 -14.94 -2.45
N TYR A 173 14.10 -14.33 -1.54
CA TYR A 173 13.23 -15.01 -0.57
C TYR A 173 12.07 -15.77 -1.26
N LEU A 174 11.61 -15.32 -2.42
CA LEU A 174 10.62 -16.06 -3.23
C LEU A 174 11.25 -17.18 -4.04
N GLU A 175 12.46 -16.97 -4.56
CA GLU A 175 13.17 -17.98 -5.35
C GLU A 175 13.67 -19.13 -4.49
N TYR A 176 14.08 -18.83 -3.26
CA TYR A 176 14.58 -19.78 -2.28
C TYR A 176 13.77 -19.65 -0.98
N PRO A 177 12.51 -20.12 -0.97
CA PRO A 177 11.63 -19.89 0.16
C PRO A 177 12.08 -20.68 1.39
N LEU A 178 12.50 -19.94 2.41
CA LEU A 178 12.86 -20.46 3.72
C LEU A 178 11.80 -20.00 4.71
N TRP A 179 11.22 -20.92 5.50
CA TRP A 179 10.23 -20.62 6.54
C TRP A 179 10.67 -21.05 7.94
N SER A 180 11.76 -21.82 8.00
CA SER A 180 12.36 -22.33 9.22
C SER A 180 13.85 -22.52 8.98
N LEU A 181 14.66 -22.13 9.94
CA LEU A 181 16.10 -22.37 10.00
C LEU A 181 16.48 -22.65 11.46
N GLU A 182 17.58 -23.36 11.68
CA GLU A 182 18.11 -23.53 13.02
C GLU A 182 18.83 -22.23 13.45
N PRO A 183 18.52 -21.67 14.64
CA PRO A 183 19.21 -20.50 15.15
C PRO A 183 20.71 -20.76 15.35
N TYR A 184 21.53 -19.75 15.09
CA TYR A 184 22.96 -19.78 15.33
C TYR A 184 23.30 -19.14 16.69
N PHE A 185 24.08 -19.84 17.50
CA PHE A 185 24.55 -19.34 18.79
C PHE A 185 26.07 -19.52 18.90
N ASP A 186 26.80 -18.41 19.00
CA ASP A 186 28.27 -18.41 19.09
C ASP A 186 28.81 -18.42 20.52
N GLY A 187 27.93 -18.38 21.53
CA GLY A 187 28.31 -18.40 22.94
C GLY A 187 28.82 -17.06 23.49
N SER A 188 28.75 -15.97 22.73
CA SER A 188 29.22 -14.66 23.17
C SER A 188 28.18 -13.91 24.01
N GLU A 189 28.67 -13.09 24.95
CA GLU A 189 27.82 -12.20 25.74
C GLU A 189 27.57 -10.89 24.99
N TYR A 190 26.29 -10.58 24.80
CA TYR A 190 25.86 -9.39 24.07
C TYR A 190 25.29 -8.33 25.01
N SER A 191 25.36 -7.06 24.57
CA SER A 191 24.54 -6.01 25.19
C SER A 191 23.05 -6.33 25.03
N PHE A 192 22.18 -5.76 25.87
CA PHE A 192 20.75 -6.09 25.89
C PHE A 192 20.11 -6.11 24.49
N TRP A 193 20.28 -5.05 23.69
CA TRP A 193 19.66 -4.95 22.36
C TRP A 193 20.23 -5.94 21.35
N VAL A 194 21.54 -6.20 21.41
CA VAL A 194 22.19 -7.21 20.56
C VAL A 194 21.77 -8.61 21.00
N GLY A 195 21.52 -8.82 22.30
CA GLY A 195 20.97 -10.05 22.83
C GLY A 195 19.55 -10.32 22.32
N VAL A 196 18.71 -9.29 22.20
CA VAL A 196 17.37 -9.39 21.59
C VAL A 196 17.47 -9.79 20.12
N GLU A 197 18.32 -9.14 19.33
CA GLU A 197 18.54 -9.47 17.90
C GLU A 197 19.04 -10.91 17.70
N ASN A 198 19.86 -11.40 18.64
CA ASN A 198 20.42 -12.76 18.61
C ASN A 198 19.52 -13.81 19.27
N LEU A 199 18.31 -13.47 19.71
CA LEU A 199 17.34 -14.49 20.09
C LEU A 199 17.06 -15.39 18.90
N GLY A 200 16.93 -16.70 19.15
CA GLY A 200 16.75 -17.64 18.04
C GLY A 200 15.49 -17.38 17.22
N LEU A 201 14.44 -16.83 17.84
CA LEU A 201 13.25 -16.37 17.11
C LEU A 201 13.56 -15.21 16.16
N SER A 202 14.30 -14.20 16.62
CA SER A 202 14.67 -13.01 15.83
C SER A 202 15.53 -13.41 14.63
N GLN A 203 16.51 -14.30 14.83
CA GLN A 203 17.32 -14.83 13.73
C GLN A 203 16.49 -15.63 12.71
N VAL A 204 15.57 -16.48 13.18
CA VAL A 204 14.67 -17.22 12.29
C VAL A 204 13.81 -16.26 11.47
N ILE A 205 13.23 -15.24 12.10
CA ILE A 205 12.42 -14.26 11.38
C ILE A 205 13.28 -13.54 10.34
N ALA A 206 14.42 -12.98 10.74
CA ALA A 206 15.30 -12.19 9.89
C ALA A 206 15.86 -12.96 8.68
N ALA A 207 16.11 -14.26 8.82
CA ALA A 207 16.71 -15.09 7.78
C ALA A 207 15.68 -15.81 6.88
N THR A 208 14.37 -15.68 7.15
CA THR A 208 13.32 -16.42 6.44
C THR A 208 12.25 -15.49 5.86
N ASN A 209 11.32 -16.08 5.09
CA ASN A 209 10.14 -15.40 4.54
C ASN A 209 9.24 -14.75 5.59
N TRP A 210 9.44 -15.04 6.87
CA TRP A 210 8.73 -14.35 7.95
C TRP A 210 9.03 -12.86 7.96
N PHE A 211 10.27 -12.42 7.70
CA PHE A 211 10.60 -10.99 7.68
C PHE A 211 9.79 -10.21 6.63
N PRO A 212 9.87 -10.50 5.31
CA PRO A 212 9.11 -9.75 4.31
C PRO A 212 7.58 -9.92 4.46
N THR A 213 7.12 -11.03 5.04
CA THR A 213 5.70 -11.24 5.36
C THR A 213 5.23 -10.31 6.48
N LEU A 214 5.97 -10.26 7.60
CA LEU A 214 5.68 -9.37 8.73
C LEU A 214 5.78 -7.90 8.30
N GLU A 215 6.81 -7.54 7.53
CA GLU A 215 6.96 -6.18 6.99
C GLU A 215 5.75 -5.80 6.12
N THR A 216 5.27 -6.70 5.27
CA THR A 216 4.09 -6.46 4.44
C THR A 216 2.85 -6.18 5.28
N ILE A 217 2.57 -7.03 6.27
CA ILE A 217 1.41 -6.87 7.15
C ILE A 217 1.55 -5.57 7.95
N HIS A 218 2.74 -5.29 8.48
CA HIS A 218 3.05 -4.07 9.21
C HIS A 218 2.76 -2.81 8.39
N VAL A 219 3.29 -2.73 7.17
CA VAL A 219 3.15 -1.53 6.32
C VAL A 219 1.69 -1.32 5.89
N ILE A 220 0.95 -2.39 5.58
CA ILE A 220 -0.49 -2.28 5.26
C ILE A 220 -1.27 -1.78 6.48
N ALA A 221 -1.00 -2.34 7.66
CA ALA A 221 -1.64 -1.94 8.90
C ALA A 221 -1.31 -0.48 9.28
N ALA A 222 -0.04 -0.08 9.19
CA ALA A 222 0.39 1.30 9.42
C ALA A 222 -0.25 2.29 8.43
N ALA A 223 -0.36 1.91 7.15
CA ALA A 223 -1.05 2.71 6.13
C ALA A 223 -2.54 2.89 6.46
N MET A 224 -3.20 1.86 7.00
CA MET A 224 -4.58 1.95 7.48
C MET A 224 -4.74 2.86 8.70
N VAL A 225 -3.80 2.82 9.66
CA VAL A 225 -3.78 3.74 10.82
C VAL A 225 -3.69 5.18 10.37
N VAL A 226 -2.70 5.50 9.52
CA VAL A 226 -2.51 6.87 9.01
C VAL A 226 -3.73 7.30 8.19
N GLY A 227 -4.24 6.41 7.33
CA GLY A 227 -5.39 6.69 6.47
C GLY A 227 -6.69 6.92 7.23
N SER A 228 -6.95 6.20 8.33
CA SER A 228 -8.16 6.41 9.15
C SER A 228 -8.08 7.69 9.98
N ILE A 229 -6.91 8.01 10.54
CA ILE A 229 -6.67 9.27 11.28
C ILE A 229 -6.82 10.47 10.34
N LEU A 230 -6.28 10.39 9.13
CA LEU A 230 -6.40 11.44 8.12
C LEU A 230 -7.85 11.91 7.92
N TRP A 231 -8.82 11.00 7.89
CA TRP A 231 -10.22 11.38 7.69
C TRP A 231 -10.84 12.13 8.87
N VAL A 232 -10.36 11.87 10.10
CA VAL A 232 -10.73 12.64 11.29
C VAL A 232 -10.08 14.02 11.22
N ASP A 233 -8.80 14.09 10.84
CA ASP A 233 -8.07 15.37 10.75
C ASP A 233 -8.62 16.29 9.66
N LEU A 234 -8.90 15.74 8.46
CA LEU A 234 -9.54 16.49 7.39
C LEU A 234 -10.94 17.00 7.80
N ARG A 235 -11.64 16.28 8.67
CA ARG A 235 -12.89 16.76 9.26
C ARG A 235 -12.68 17.91 10.23
N LEU A 236 -11.69 17.80 11.10
CA LEU A 236 -11.34 18.84 12.08
C LEU A 236 -10.91 20.13 11.38
N LEU A 237 -10.18 20.01 10.29
CA LEU A 237 -9.74 21.13 9.44
C LEU A 237 -10.86 21.72 8.57
N GLY A 238 -12.05 21.11 8.53
CA GLY A 238 -13.15 21.56 7.68
C GLY A 238 -12.96 21.29 6.19
N LEU A 239 -12.02 20.42 5.80
CA LEU A 239 -11.69 20.10 4.41
C LEU A 239 -12.52 18.95 3.85
N ALA A 240 -12.99 18.03 4.70
CA ALA A 240 -13.79 16.88 4.28
C ALA A 240 -14.79 16.42 5.34
N ALA A 241 -15.84 15.70 4.95
CA ALA A 241 -16.83 15.09 5.84
C ALA A 241 -17.63 16.08 6.72
N ASN A 242 -17.68 17.36 6.35
CA ASN A 242 -18.28 18.45 7.14
C ASN A 242 -19.76 18.26 7.50
N ARG A 243 -20.47 17.39 6.77
CA ARG A 243 -21.87 17.06 7.01
C ARG A 243 -22.10 16.19 8.26
N TYR A 244 -21.05 15.52 8.76
CA TYR A 244 -21.17 14.62 9.91
C TYR A 244 -20.56 15.24 11.17
N PRO A 245 -21.13 14.98 12.35
CA PRO A 245 -20.49 15.27 13.62
C PRO A 245 -19.15 14.54 13.75
N ILE A 246 -18.16 15.20 14.33
CA ILE A 246 -16.84 14.59 14.61
C ILE A 246 -17.01 13.34 15.49
N SER A 247 -17.95 13.36 16.45
CA SER A 247 -18.24 12.20 17.31
C SER A 247 -18.63 10.95 16.52
N THR A 248 -19.40 11.10 15.44
CA THR A 248 -19.79 9.98 14.57
C THR A 248 -18.60 9.41 13.82
N LEU A 249 -17.82 10.26 13.14
CA LEU A 249 -16.61 9.83 12.44
C LEU A 249 -15.60 9.18 13.38
N ASN A 250 -15.36 9.81 14.53
CA ASN A 250 -14.42 9.32 15.51
C ASN A 250 -14.83 7.93 15.99
N ARG A 251 -16.11 7.74 16.37
CA ARG A 251 -16.62 6.43 16.81
C ARG A 251 -16.49 5.36 15.73
N GLU A 252 -16.79 5.70 14.47
CA GLU A 252 -16.74 4.74 13.37
C GLU A 252 -15.32 4.39 12.92
N LEU A 253 -14.38 5.34 12.98
CA LEU A 253 -13.00 5.15 12.52
C LEU A 253 -12.06 4.62 13.60
N THR A 254 -12.29 4.98 14.87
CA THR A 254 -11.41 4.59 16.01
C THR A 254 -11.30 3.07 16.14
N PHE A 255 -12.38 2.32 15.92
CA PHE A 255 -12.33 0.85 15.93
C PHE A 255 -11.33 0.31 14.89
N TRP A 256 -11.37 0.81 13.67
CA TRP A 256 -10.45 0.42 12.60
C TRP A 256 -9.02 0.89 12.88
N THR A 257 -8.86 2.10 13.41
CA THR A 257 -7.54 2.64 13.81
C THR A 257 -6.88 1.75 14.86
N TRP A 258 -7.58 1.39 15.93
CA TRP A 258 -7.02 0.54 16.98
C TRP A 258 -6.73 -0.88 16.49
N GLY A 259 -7.62 -1.48 15.70
CA GLY A 259 -7.36 -2.80 15.13
C GLY A 259 -6.11 -2.81 14.25
N ALA A 260 -5.98 -1.82 13.36
CA ALA A 260 -4.80 -1.66 12.52
C ALA A 260 -3.55 -1.33 13.34
N PHE A 261 -3.66 -0.50 14.37
CA PHE A 261 -2.56 -0.17 15.27
C PHE A 261 -2.06 -1.40 16.01
N SER A 262 -2.95 -2.21 16.59
CA SER A 262 -2.57 -3.45 17.26
C SER A 262 -1.83 -4.41 16.32
N ILE A 263 -2.34 -4.61 15.10
CA ILE A 263 -1.66 -5.43 14.08
C ILE A 263 -0.27 -4.86 13.79
N ALA A 264 -0.17 -3.56 13.51
CA ALA A 264 1.11 -2.90 13.24
C ALA A 264 2.08 -3.03 14.42
N THR A 265 1.62 -2.88 15.66
CA THR A 265 2.48 -3.06 16.84
C THR A 265 3.04 -4.47 16.94
N PHE A 266 2.20 -5.51 16.81
CA PHE A 266 2.67 -6.89 16.91
C PHE A 266 3.60 -7.29 15.78
N THR A 267 3.27 -6.93 14.54
CA THR A 267 4.16 -7.25 13.41
C THR A 267 5.42 -6.39 13.42
N GLY A 268 5.34 -5.18 13.98
CA GLY A 268 6.49 -4.29 14.19
C GLY A 268 7.46 -4.88 15.22
N LEU A 269 6.94 -5.31 16.37
CA LEU A 269 7.73 -6.00 17.40
C LEU A 269 8.36 -7.28 16.87
N GLY A 270 7.66 -8.03 16.00
CA GLY A 270 8.22 -9.23 15.38
C GLY A 270 9.37 -8.99 14.41
N MET A 271 9.61 -7.73 13.99
CA MET A 271 10.76 -7.37 13.13
C MET A 271 11.98 -6.86 13.91
N PHE A 272 11.89 -6.76 15.24
CA PHE A 272 13.00 -6.42 16.15
C PHE A 272 13.51 -7.68 16.86
#